data_AF-A0A833JC65-F1
#
_entry.id   AF-A0A833JC65-F1
#
_cell.length_a   1.000
_cell.length_b   1.000
_cell.length_c   1.000
_cell.angle_alpha   90.00
_cell.angle_beta   90.00
_cell.angle_gamma   90.00
#
_symmetry.space_group_name_H-M   'P 1'
#
loop_
_entity.id
_entity.type
_entity.pdbx_description
1 polymer ?
#
loop_
_entity_poly.entity_id
_entity_poly.type
_entity_poly.pdbx_seq_one_letter_code
_entity_poly.pdbx_strand_id
1 'polypeptide(L)'
;MSVIKIMVFIFLLVQTVSCGTKNSEKKTDIQDAPDDSVQKPDPTENISKSYKFEMNIPNANEPVLLKVKTHKYGADVTVESFPKQFIGSLGFKIDIINFFFDRKKGVNRNDCDDVRKFALIAKNRANETNRKYVRGANVTIDLDSQMNFLKAGFDTAVKKFIAVKLGIDWSKVYYNNKFTITDLTYDIQYNIDALSNIIDEKNEFKKSTDNFINNTMKYDGATSVNNRFADLVCDLYLGNAKLSMQFIGRYNEENKGDNDYAAQVSFDNIKSISESE
;
A
#
# COMPACT_ATOMS: atom_id res chain seq x y z
N MET A 1 29.99 42.78 -16.25
CA MET A 1 30.20 43.70 -15.09
C MET A 1 29.85 42.94 -13.82
N SER A 2 30.76 42.97 -12.83
CA SER A 2 30.69 42.54 -11.40
C SER A 2 30.15 41.12 -11.11
N VAL A 3 30.92 40.07 -10.79
CA VAL A 3 31.98 39.78 -9.77
C VAL A 3 31.47 39.74 -8.31
N ILE A 4 31.88 38.67 -7.59
CA ILE A 4 32.07 38.51 -6.11
C ILE A 4 30.85 37.91 -5.35
N LYS A 5 30.90 36.87 -4.47
CA LYS A 5 31.95 36.28 -3.59
C LYS A 5 31.60 34.82 -3.19
N ILE A 6 32.65 34.01 -3.01
CA ILE A 6 32.68 32.70 -2.33
C ILE A 6 32.78 32.91 -0.81
N MET A 7 32.18 32.03 0.01
CA MET A 7 32.78 31.66 1.30
C MET A 7 32.36 30.26 1.76
N VAL A 8 33.39 29.42 1.95
CA VAL A 8 33.38 28.06 2.52
C VAL A 8 33.70 28.18 4.02
N PHE A 9 33.07 27.38 4.87
CA PHE A 9 33.55 27.13 6.23
C PHE A 9 33.51 25.65 6.57
N ILE A 10 34.71 25.11 6.82
CA ILE A 10 35.01 23.79 7.39
C ILE A 10 35.29 24.02 8.88
N PHE A 11 34.72 23.20 9.75
CA PHE A 11 35.18 23.08 11.14
C PHE A 11 35.53 21.63 11.45
N LEU A 12 36.84 21.38 11.59
CA LEU A 12 37.44 20.22 12.22
C LEU A 12 37.83 20.63 13.63
N LEU A 13 37.44 19.84 14.63
CA LEU A 13 37.99 19.93 15.98
C LEU A 13 38.42 18.52 16.42
N VAL A 14 39.74 18.38 16.49
CA VAL A 14 40.52 17.30 17.11
C VAL A 14 40.90 17.76 18.51
N GLN A 15 41.10 16.81 19.43
CA GLN A 15 42.00 16.75 20.61
C GLN A 15 41.27 16.02 21.76
N THR A 16 41.83 15.12 22.56
CA THR A 16 43.21 14.69 22.83
C THR A 16 43.20 13.38 23.63
N VAL A 17 44.30 12.65 23.53
CA VAL A 17 44.69 11.44 24.30
C VAL A 17 45.06 11.80 25.74
N SER A 18 44.78 10.92 26.72
CA SER A 18 45.66 10.77 27.88
C SER A 18 45.61 9.34 28.44
N CYS A 19 46.78 8.69 28.39
CA CYS A 19 47.09 7.45 29.10
C CYS A 19 47.44 7.77 30.57
N GLY A 20 46.97 6.93 31.49
CA GLY A 20 47.41 6.91 32.88
C GLY A 20 47.45 5.48 33.41
N THR A 21 48.66 5.01 33.70
CA THR A 21 49.08 3.64 34.00
C THR A 21 48.95 3.29 35.48
N LYS A 22 48.67 2.00 35.77
CA LYS A 22 49.10 1.13 36.89
C LYS A 22 49.24 1.70 38.32
N ASN A 23 48.64 1.00 39.29
CA ASN A 23 49.41 0.20 40.25
C ASN A 23 48.56 -0.79 41.04
N SER A 24 49.19 -1.93 41.33
CA SER A 24 48.69 -3.00 42.17
C SER A 24 48.91 -2.65 43.64
N GLU A 25 48.03 -3.12 44.53
CA GLU A 25 48.47 -3.53 45.86
C GLU A 25 47.59 -4.64 46.40
N LYS A 26 48.27 -5.62 46.99
CA LYS A 26 47.78 -6.90 47.49
C LYS A 26 47.99 -6.90 49.00
N LYS A 27 46.93 -7.14 49.78
CA LYS A 27 46.90 -7.59 51.19
C LYS A 27 45.43 -7.53 51.65
N THR A 28 44.82 -8.44 52.41
CA THR A 28 45.28 -9.51 53.31
C THR A 28 44.07 -10.42 53.56
N ASP A 29 44.31 -11.70 53.84
CA ASP A 29 43.30 -12.64 54.34
C ASP A 29 42.65 -12.15 55.65
N ILE A 30 41.32 -12.15 55.70
CA ILE A 30 40.54 -12.29 56.94
C ILE A 30 39.38 -13.24 56.63
N GLN A 31 39.34 -14.36 57.37
CA GLN A 31 38.24 -15.32 57.40
C GLN A 31 37.05 -14.77 58.21
N ASP A 32 35.88 -14.95 57.60
CA ASP A 32 34.56 -15.30 58.15
C ASP A 32 33.89 -14.44 59.23
N ALA A 33 32.80 -13.79 58.79
CA ALA A 33 31.56 -13.70 59.54
C ALA A 33 30.44 -14.34 58.68
N PRO A 34 29.51 -15.11 59.26
CA PRO A 34 28.33 -15.56 58.52
C PRO A 34 27.43 -14.35 58.31
N ASP A 35 27.54 -13.72 57.15
CA ASP A 35 26.57 -12.72 56.73
C ASP A 35 25.30 -13.48 56.34
N ASP A 36 24.34 -13.50 57.26
CA ASP A 36 22.92 -13.71 56.98
C ASP A 36 22.49 -12.62 55.99
N SER A 37 22.83 -12.83 54.71
CA SER A 37 22.38 -11.97 53.66
C SER A 37 20.88 -12.21 53.52
N VAL A 38 20.13 -11.34 54.19
CA VAL A 38 18.75 -10.98 53.89
C VAL A 38 18.55 -11.18 52.40
N GLN A 39 17.71 -12.16 52.08
CA GLN A 39 17.30 -12.50 50.73
C GLN A 39 17.01 -11.21 49.98
N LYS A 40 17.86 -10.87 49.00
CA LYS A 40 17.65 -9.69 48.15
C LYS A 40 16.22 -9.79 47.61
N PRO A 41 15.44 -8.69 47.61
CA PRO A 41 14.11 -8.72 47.02
C PRO A 41 14.22 -9.23 45.58
N ASP A 42 13.43 -10.25 45.32
CA ASP A 42 13.29 -10.98 44.06
C ASP A 42 13.33 -10.01 42.87
N PRO A 43 14.20 -10.18 41.86
CA PRO A 43 14.31 -9.25 40.75
C PRO A 43 13.00 -9.25 39.96
N THR A 44 12.14 -8.27 40.27
CA THR A 44 11.02 -7.74 39.47
C THR A 44 10.61 -8.71 38.36
N GLU A 45 9.69 -9.59 38.74
CA GLU A 45 8.98 -10.52 37.89
C GLU A 45 8.82 -9.92 36.49
N ASN A 46 9.50 -10.53 35.52
CA ASN A 46 9.52 -10.10 34.12
C ASN A 46 8.19 -10.54 33.50
N ILE A 47 7.07 -9.97 33.98
CA ILE A 47 5.72 -10.40 33.62
C ILE A 47 5.44 -9.91 32.20
N SER A 48 5.81 -10.76 31.24
CA SER A 48 5.42 -10.58 29.85
C SER A 48 3.92 -10.81 29.71
N LYS A 49 3.14 -9.74 29.55
CA LYS A 49 1.69 -9.82 29.27
C LYS A 49 1.44 -9.85 27.77
N SER A 50 0.41 -10.58 27.35
CA SER A 50 -0.05 -10.64 25.96
C SER A 50 -1.41 -9.97 25.82
N TYR A 51 -1.56 -9.12 24.81
CA TYR A 51 -2.78 -8.38 24.51
C TYR A 51 -3.20 -8.62 23.05
N LYS A 52 -4.48 -8.39 22.78
CA LYS A 52 -5.02 -8.26 21.43
C LYS A 52 -5.60 -6.87 21.24
N PHE A 53 -5.27 -6.22 20.14
CA PHE A 53 -5.83 -4.93 19.78
C PHE A 53 -6.40 -4.94 18.36
N GLU A 54 -7.48 -4.19 18.17
CA GLU A 54 -8.13 -4.01 16.87
C GLU A 54 -7.81 -2.61 16.35
N MET A 55 -7.15 -2.53 15.19
CA MET A 55 -6.82 -1.28 14.53
C MET A 55 -7.68 -1.12 13.28
N ASN A 56 -8.57 -0.13 13.29
CA ASN A 56 -9.45 0.16 12.16
C ASN A 56 -8.68 0.79 10.99
N ILE A 57 -9.06 0.42 9.76
CA ILE A 57 -8.55 1.02 8.52
C ILE A 57 -9.73 1.69 7.79
N PRO A 58 -9.60 2.96 7.32
CA PRO A 58 -10.71 3.71 6.73
C PRO A 58 -11.43 3.06 5.54
N ASN A 59 -10.74 2.23 4.75
CA ASN A 59 -11.27 1.62 3.52
C ASN A 59 -11.49 0.11 3.63
N ALA A 60 -11.63 -0.40 4.86
CA ALA A 60 -11.93 -1.78 5.15
C ALA A 60 -13.04 -1.87 6.20
N ASN A 61 -13.90 -2.88 6.08
CA ASN A 61 -15.00 -3.12 7.02
C ASN A 61 -14.57 -3.95 8.24
N GLU A 62 -13.36 -4.50 8.22
CA GLU A 62 -12.78 -5.30 9.30
C GLU A 62 -11.51 -4.61 9.81
N PRO A 63 -11.16 -4.76 11.10
CA PRO A 63 -9.92 -4.24 11.64
C PRO A 63 -8.72 -5.15 11.31
N VAL A 64 -7.53 -4.59 11.46
CA VAL A 64 -6.31 -5.39 11.62
C VAL A 64 -6.26 -5.89 13.05
N LEU A 65 -6.13 -7.21 13.23
CA LEU A 65 -5.95 -7.81 14.55
C LEU A 65 -4.47 -7.88 14.87
N LEU A 66 -4.07 -7.24 15.97
CA LEU A 66 -2.69 -7.16 16.43
C LEU A 66 -2.53 -7.96 17.72
N LYS A 67 -1.54 -8.84 17.75
CA LYS A 67 -1.09 -9.53 18.96
C LYS A 67 0.14 -8.80 19.49
N VAL A 68 0.07 -8.39 20.76
CA VAL A 68 1.11 -7.57 21.40
C VAL A 68 1.64 -8.26 22.64
N LYS A 69 2.96 -8.45 22.70
CA LYS A 69 3.65 -9.00 23.86
C LYS A 69 4.49 -7.91 24.51
N THR A 70 4.14 -7.52 25.73
CA THR A 70 4.89 -6.48 26.47
C THR A 70 6.06 -7.10 27.21
N HIS A 71 7.14 -6.37 27.35
CA HIS A 71 8.30 -6.71 28.17
C HIS A 71 8.80 -5.46 28.90
N LYS A 72 9.79 -5.61 29.79
CA LYS A 72 10.28 -4.53 30.67
C LYS A 72 10.62 -3.21 29.96
N TYR A 73 11.03 -3.27 28.70
CA TYR A 73 11.53 -2.11 27.94
C TYR A 73 10.70 -1.75 26.71
N GLY A 74 9.56 -2.40 26.47
CA GLY A 74 8.80 -2.18 25.24
C GLY A 74 7.73 -3.21 24.96
N ALA A 75 7.34 -3.29 23.69
CA ALA A 75 6.36 -4.25 23.21
C ALA A 75 6.71 -4.76 21.82
N ASP A 76 6.55 -6.07 21.62
CA ASP A 76 6.63 -6.73 20.32
C ASP A 76 5.22 -6.89 19.75
N VAL A 77 5.04 -6.47 18.50
CA VAL A 77 3.76 -6.48 17.79
C VAL A 77 3.86 -7.37 16.57
N THR A 78 2.92 -8.31 16.46
CA THR A 78 2.71 -9.15 15.29
C THR A 78 1.28 -9.01 14.81
N VAL A 79 1.06 -9.10 13.49
CA VAL A 79 -0.30 -9.16 12.95
C VAL A 79 -0.84 -10.58 13.11
N GLU A 80 -2.03 -10.70 13.67
CA GLU A 80 -2.77 -11.97 13.75
C GLU A 80 -3.65 -12.16 12.50
N SER A 81 -4.29 -11.09 12.03
CA SER A 81 -5.01 -11.10 10.75
C SER A 81 -5.13 -9.70 10.14
N PHE A 82 -5.26 -9.66 8.81
CA PHE A 82 -5.62 -8.47 8.04
C PHE A 82 -7.10 -8.53 7.62
N PRO A 83 -7.74 -7.39 7.33
CA PRO A 83 -9.09 -7.33 6.75
C PRO A 83 -9.13 -8.08 5.43
N LYS A 84 -10.22 -8.77 5.07
CA LYS A 84 -10.28 -9.52 3.80
C LYS A 84 -10.90 -8.76 2.63
N GLN A 85 -11.53 -7.62 2.91
CA GLN A 85 -12.25 -6.84 1.90
C GLN A 85 -11.85 -5.37 1.98
N PHE A 86 -11.50 -4.78 0.83
CA PHE A 86 -11.13 -3.38 0.71
C PHE A 86 -11.93 -2.69 -0.39
N ILE A 87 -12.19 -1.41 -0.17
CA ILE A 87 -12.72 -0.51 -1.19
C ILE A 87 -11.53 0.25 -1.78
N GLY A 88 -11.10 -0.17 -2.97
CA GLY A 88 -10.10 0.52 -3.75
C GLY A 88 -10.65 1.80 -4.39
N SER A 89 -9.76 2.61 -4.95
CA SER A 89 -10.13 3.75 -5.78
C SER A 89 -9.56 3.63 -7.18
N LEU A 90 -10.36 4.02 -8.16
CA LEU A 90 -9.99 4.08 -9.56
C LEU A 90 -10.08 5.53 -10.06
N GLY A 91 -9.07 5.99 -10.78
CA GLY A 91 -9.02 7.33 -11.37
C GLY A 91 -8.74 7.26 -12.87
N PHE A 92 -9.15 8.30 -13.59
CA PHE A 92 -8.85 8.45 -15.01
C PHE A 92 -8.03 9.72 -15.23
N LYS A 93 -6.89 9.57 -15.91
CA LYS A 93 -6.01 10.67 -16.27
C LYS A 93 -5.85 10.71 -17.79
N ILE A 94 -6.06 11.89 -18.37
CA ILE A 94 -5.97 12.13 -19.82
C ILE A 94 -4.73 12.96 -20.07
N ASP A 95 -3.62 12.30 -20.46
CA ASP A 95 -2.33 12.97 -20.64
C ASP A 95 -2.26 13.78 -21.96
N ILE A 96 -3.03 13.37 -22.98
CA ILE A 96 -3.06 14.00 -24.31
C ILE A 96 -4.52 14.14 -24.73
N ILE A 97 -4.87 15.24 -25.40
CA ILE A 97 -6.20 15.44 -26.00
C ILE A 97 -6.56 14.19 -26.81
N ASN A 98 -7.63 13.52 -26.39
CA ASN A 98 -8.16 12.37 -27.08
C ASN A 98 -9.33 12.80 -27.97
N PHE A 99 -9.69 11.97 -28.95
CA PHE A 99 -10.85 12.21 -29.80
C PHE A 99 -12.15 12.39 -28.99
N PHE A 100 -12.33 11.62 -27.92
CA PHE A 100 -13.51 11.72 -27.06
C PHE A 100 -13.29 12.55 -25.81
N PHE A 101 -12.12 12.42 -25.18
CA PHE A 101 -11.89 12.96 -23.84
C PHE A 101 -10.96 14.17 -23.85
N ASP A 102 -11.38 15.23 -23.16
CA ASP A 102 -10.61 16.46 -22.95
C ASP A 102 -9.89 16.41 -21.59
N ARG A 103 -8.58 16.66 -21.59
CA ARG A 103 -7.75 16.74 -20.38
C ARG A 103 -8.34 17.66 -19.31
N LYS A 104 -8.94 18.79 -19.70
CA LYS A 104 -9.50 19.76 -18.74
C LYS A 104 -10.81 19.29 -18.11
N LYS A 105 -11.55 18.42 -18.78
CA LYS A 105 -12.89 17.98 -18.36
C LYS A 105 -12.87 16.60 -17.71
N GLY A 106 -11.80 15.83 -17.90
CA GLY A 106 -11.79 14.44 -17.48
C GLY A 106 -12.75 13.59 -18.30
N VAL A 107 -12.96 12.35 -17.85
CA VAL A 107 -14.01 11.48 -18.39
C VAL A 107 -15.36 11.97 -17.88
N ASN A 108 -16.31 12.19 -18.78
CA ASN A 108 -17.65 12.65 -18.43
C ASN A 108 -18.74 11.93 -19.25
N ARG A 109 -19.99 12.07 -18.81
CA ARG A 109 -21.14 11.37 -19.41
C ARG A 109 -21.39 11.73 -20.88
N ASN A 110 -21.19 12.99 -21.26
CA ASN A 110 -21.44 13.42 -22.64
C ASN A 110 -20.45 12.74 -23.60
N ASP A 111 -19.17 12.71 -23.24
CA ASP A 111 -18.14 12.03 -24.02
C ASP A 111 -18.47 10.53 -24.15
N CYS A 112 -18.97 9.90 -23.08
CA CYS A 112 -19.38 8.50 -23.11
C CYS A 112 -20.63 8.23 -23.95
N ASP A 113 -21.57 9.17 -24.01
CA ASP A 113 -22.71 9.08 -24.94
C ASP A 113 -22.24 9.19 -26.40
N ASP A 114 -21.20 9.97 -26.69
CA ASP A 114 -20.59 10.04 -28.02
C ASP A 114 -19.80 8.76 -28.36
N VAL A 115 -19.05 8.20 -27.41
CA VAL A 115 -18.43 6.86 -27.57
C VAL A 115 -19.48 5.81 -27.92
N ARG A 116 -20.64 5.81 -27.23
CA ARG A 116 -21.76 4.91 -27.53
C ARG A 116 -22.27 5.06 -28.96
N LYS A 117 -22.49 6.29 -29.44
CA LYS A 117 -22.94 6.54 -30.83
C LYS A 117 -21.94 5.97 -31.84
N PHE A 118 -20.64 6.23 -31.64
CA PHE A 118 -19.59 5.71 -32.51
C PHE A 118 -19.50 4.17 -32.47
N ALA A 119 -19.63 3.56 -31.29
CA ALA A 119 -19.67 2.11 -31.13
C ALA A 119 -20.86 1.48 -31.87
N LEU A 120 -22.05 2.06 -31.79
CA LEU A 120 -23.24 1.60 -32.53
C LEU A 120 -23.04 1.69 -34.05
N ILE A 121 -22.41 2.77 -34.54
CA ILE A 121 -22.09 2.91 -35.97
C ILE A 121 -21.04 1.86 -36.38
N ALA A 122 -20.02 1.62 -35.54
CA ALA A 122 -18.98 0.62 -35.78
C ALA A 122 -19.52 -0.81 -35.81
N LYS A 123 -20.59 -1.11 -35.07
CA LYS A 123 -21.30 -2.40 -35.13
C LYS A 123 -22.07 -2.59 -36.43
N ASN A 124 -22.75 -1.54 -36.91
CA ASN A 124 -23.72 -1.64 -38.01
C ASN A 124 -23.11 -1.59 -39.42
N ARG A 125 -21.84 -1.27 -39.55
CA ARG A 125 -21.04 -1.38 -40.77
C ARG A 125 -19.66 -1.78 -40.31
N ALA A 126 -18.98 -2.72 -40.97
CA ALA A 126 -17.58 -3.08 -40.72
C ALA A 126 -16.62 -1.89 -40.98
N ASN A 127 -16.84 -0.79 -40.26
CA ASN A 127 -16.22 0.50 -40.39
C ASN A 127 -15.08 0.55 -39.39
N GLU A 128 -13.96 -0.01 -39.82
CA GLU A 128 -12.72 -0.08 -39.06
C GLU A 128 -12.29 1.30 -38.53
N THR A 129 -12.65 2.39 -39.20
CA THR A 129 -12.30 3.75 -38.79
C THR A 129 -13.01 4.15 -37.49
N ASN A 130 -14.32 3.91 -37.38
CA ASN A 130 -15.06 4.23 -36.15
C ASN A 130 -14.64 3.31 -35.00
N ARG A 131 -14.35 2.05 -35.31
CA ARG A 131 -13.75 1.14 -34.34
C ARG A 131 -12.41 1.67 -33.85
N LYS A 132 -11.52 2.16 -34.73
CA LYS A 132 -10.23 2.75 -34.36
C LYS A 132 -10.39 3.97 -33.44
N TYR A 133 -11.43 4.78 -33.60
CA TYR A 133 -11.70 5.87 -32.66
C TYR A 133 -12.06 5.34 -31.26
N VAL A 134 -13.02 4.41 -31.16
CA VAL A 134 -13.41 3.81 -29.86
C VAL A 134 -12.26 3.01 -29.22
N ARG A 135 -11.41 2.38 -30.04
CA ARG A 135 -10.24 1.57 -29.68
C ARG A 135 -8.92 2.36 -29.66
N GLY A 136 -8.99 3.68 -29.71
CA GLY A 136 -7.85 4.59 -29.79
C GLY A 136 -7.83 5.61 -28.66
N ALA A 137 -8.44 5.27 -27.51
CA ALA A 137 -8.28 6.08 -26.31
C ALA A 137 -6.79 6.15 -25.95
N ASN A 138 -6.38 7.18 -25.22
CA ASN A 138 -5.06 7.22 -24.59
C ASN A 138 -5.29 7.79 -23.19
N VAL A 139 -5.93 6.98 -22.36
CA VAL A 139 -6.37 7.33 -21.02
C VAL A 139 -5.63 6.45 -20.04
N THR A 140 -4.93 7.07 -19.11
CA THR A 140 -4.29 6.37 -18.00
C THR A 140 -5.34 6.07 -16.93
N ILE A 141 -5.42 4.81 -16.52
CA ILE A 141 -6.26 4.34 -15.41
C ILE A 141 -5.35 4.19 -14.19
N ASP A 142 -5.64 4.98 -13.16
CA ASP A 142 -4.96 4.93 -11.87
C ASP A 142 -5.73 4.03 -10.91
N LEU A 143 -5.06 3.07 -10.30
CA LEU A 143 -5.62 2.14 -9.32
C LEU A 143 -4.88 2.31 -8.00
N ASP A 144 -5.63 2.42 -6.89
CA ASP A 144 -5.09 2.34 -5.52
C ASP A 144 -5.97 1.37 -4.73
N SER A 145 -5.38 0.27 -4.28
CA SER A 145 -6.07 -0.80 -3.56
C SER A 145 -6.52 -0.40 -2.15
N GLN A 146 -5.99 0.72 -1.63
CA GLN A 146 -6.19 1.20 -0.27
C GLN A 146 -5.76 0.18 0.82
N MET A 147 -5.05 -0.89 0.45
CA MET A 147 -4.45 -1.86 1.38
C MET A 147 -3.23 -1.22 2.05
N ASN A 148 -3.49 -0.36 3.04
CA ASN A 148 -2.48 0.49 3.63
C ASN A 148 -1.28 -0.26 4.23
N PHE A 149 -1.42 -1.55 4.57
CA PHE A 149 -0.31 -2.37 5.07
C PHE A 149 0.75 -2.75 4.02
N LEU A 150 0.48 -2.48 2.74
CA LEU A 150 1.49 -2.49 1.69
C LEU A 150 2.29 -1.17 1.63
N LYS A 151 1.74 -0.07 2.19
CA LYS A 151 2.36 1.26 2.13
C LYS A 151 3.43 1.42 3.21
N ALA A 152 4.51 2.15 2.88
CA ALA A 152 5.65 2.38 3.77
C ALA A 152 5.29 3.01 5.15
N GLY A 153 4.16 3.69 5.27
CA GLY A 153 3.71 4.33 6.52
C GLY A 153 3.02 3.41 7.53
N PHE A 154 2.67 2.16 7.16
CA PHE A 154 1.85 1.30 8.02
C PHE A 154 2.52 0.89 9.32
N ASP A 155 3.81 0.55 9.27
CA ASP A 155 4.61 0.24 10.46
C ASP A 155 4.53 1.36 11.50
N THR A 156 4.72 2.59 11.06
CA THR A 156 4.63 3.77 11.94
C THR A 156 3.24 3.93 12.52
N ALA A 157 2.19 3.68 11.74
CA ALA A 157 0.80 3.76 12.21
C ALA A 157 0.51 2.71 13.29
N VAL A 158 0.95 1.45 13.08
CA VAL A 158 0.82 0.37 14.07
C VAL A 158 1.58 0.72 15.35
N LYS A 159 2.84 1.14 15.25
CA LYS A 159 3.66 1.53 16.40
C LYS A 159 3.01 2.64 17.22
N LYS A 160 2.55 3.70 16.57
CA LYS A 160 1.86 4.82 17.25
C LYS A 160 0.55 4.36 17.89
N PHE A 161 -0.25 3.55 17.19
CA PHE A 161 -1.50 3.03 17.72
C PHE A 161 -1.27 2.21 19.01
N ILE A 162 -0.31 1.28 18.99
CA ILE A 162 0.01 0.45 20.16
C ILE A 162 0.64 1.28 21.30
N ALA A 163 1.53 2.21 20.98
CA ALA A 163 2.14 3.10 21.95
C ALA A 163 1.09 3.89 22.75
N VAL A 164 0.08 4.43 22.06
CA VAL A 164 -1.06 5.12 22.68
C VAL A 164 -1.87 4.17 23.57
N LYS A 165 -2.14 2.94 23.12
CA LYS A 165 -2.90 1.94 23.91
C LYS A 165 -2.18 1.48 25.16
N LEU A 166 -0.85 1.41 25.13
CA LEU A 166 -0.02 0.96 26.24
C LEU A 166 0.53 2.11 27.11
N GLY A 167 0.38 3.36 26.69
CA GLY A 167 0.93 4.51 27.40
C GLY A 167 2.46 4.56 27.40
N ILE A 168 3.10 4.09 26.32
CA ILE A 168 4.56 4.06 26.16
C ILE A 168 5.03 4.87 24.96
N ASP A 169 6.34 5.11 24.87
CA ASP A 169 6.95 5.73 23.69
C ASP A 169 6.90 4.77 22.48
N TRP A 170 6.51 5.28 21.30
CA TRP A 170 6.39 4.49 20.07
C TRP A 170 7.73 3.94 19.57
N SER A 171 8.85 4.55 19.93
CA SER A 171 10.20 4.04 19.64
C SER A 171 10.52 2.74 20.38
N LYS A 172 9.75 2.40 21.43
CA LYS A 172 9.86 1.15 22.20
C LYS A 172 8.91 0.06 21.71
N VAL A 173 8.18 0.32 20.62
CA VAL A 173 7.30 -0.67 19.98
C VAL A 173 8.02 -1.24 18.77
N TYR A 174 8.27 -2.54 18.80
CA TYR A 174 8.85 -3.29 17.69
C TYR A 174 7.72 -3.95 16.91
N TYR A 175 7.60 -3.61 15.64
CA TYR A 175 6.65 -4.23 14.73
C TYR A 175 7.40 -4.92 13.60
N ASN A 176 7.04 -6.16 13.32
CA ASN A 176 7.66 -6.97 12.30
C ASN A 176 6.59 -7.41 11.28
N ASN A 177 6.56 -6.76 10.12
CA ASN A 177 5.71 -7.17 9.00
C ASN A 177 6.55 -7.93 7.96
N LYS A 178 6.50 -9.26 8.00
CA LYS A 178 7.08 -10.12 6.95
C LYS A 178 6.03 -10.60 5.93
N PHE A 179 4.89 -9.91 5.87
CA PHE A 179 3.84 -10.27 4.94
C PHE A 179 4.27 -9.91 3.52
N THR A 180 4.20 -10.89 2.61
CA THR A 180 4.48 -10.70 1.19
C THR A 180 3.29 -11.13 0.36
N ILE A 181 2.97 -10.35 -0.68
CA ILE A 181 2.05 -10.76 -1.72
C ILE A 181 2.76 -11.78 -2.61
N THR A 182 2.13 -12.92 -2.85
CA THR A 182 2.66 -13.99 -3.71
C THR A 182 1.97 -14.03 -5.05
N ASP A 183 0.68 -13.71 -5.10
CA ASP A 183 -0.12 -13.73 -6.33
C ASP A 183 -1.13 -12.57 -6.35
N LEU A 184 -1.48 -12.14 -7.56
CA LEU A 184 -2.43 -11.07 -7.82
C LEU A 184 -3.20 -11.38 -9.09
N THR A 185 -4.52 -11.40 -9.00
CA THR A 185 -5.42 -11.56 -10.14
C THR A 185 -6.41 -10.39 -10.21
N TYR A 186 -6.98 -10.15 -11.39
CA TYR A 186 -8.03 -9.16 -11.58
C TYR A 186 -9.19 -9.76 -12.37
N ASP A 187 -10.37 -9.17 -12.17
CA ASP A 187 -11.58 -9.50 -12.92
C ASP A 187 -12.31 -8.21 -13.29
N ILE A 188 -12.89 -8.18 -14.50
CA ILE A 188 -13.74 -7.08 -14.96
C ILE A 188 -15.10 -7.66 -15.34
N GLN A 189 -16.09 -7.35 -14.51
CA GLN A 189 -17.46 -7.81 -14.71
C GLN A 189 -18.25 -6.75 -15.46
N TYR A 190 -18.84 -7.13 -16.59
CA TYR A 190 -19.65 -6.25 -17.43
C TYR A 190 -21.13 -6.57 -17.22
N ASN A 191 -21.96 -5.55 -17.06
CA ASN A 191 -23.40 -5.70 -17.14
C ASN A 191 -23.87 -5.77 -18.61
N ILE A 192 -25.18 -5.90 -18.82
CA ILE A 192 -25.78 -6.00 -20.15
C ILE A 192 -25.65 -4.71 -20.97
N ASP A 193 -25.61 -3.55 -20.30
CA ASP A 193 -25.61 -2.21 -20.90
C ASP A 193 -24.21 -1.68 -21.23
N ALA A 194 -23.16 -2.48 -20.95
CA ALA A 194 -21.77 -2.10 -21.23
C ALA A 194 -21.55 -1.83 -22.72
N LEU A 195 -20.93 -0.69 -23.02
CA LEU A 195 -20.53 -0.27 -24.36
C LEU A 195 -19.59 -1.29 -24.99
N SER A 196 -18.76 -1.95 -24.18
CA SER A 196 -17.88 -3.03 -24.62
C SER A 196 -18.63 -4.23 -25.22
N ASN A 197 -19.91 -4.43 -24.87
CA ASN A 197 -20.77 -5.46 -25.48
C ASN A 197 -21.23 -5.08 -26.91
N ILE A 198 -21.11 -3.80 -27.31
CA ILE A 198 -21.55 -3.34 -28.62
C ILE A 198 -20.56 -3.77 -29.71
N ILE A 199 -19.26 -3.60 -29.45
CA ILE A 199 -18.17 -4.01 -30.36
C ILE A 199 -17.85 -5.50 -30.19
N ASP A 200 -18.13 -6.08 -29.00
CA ASP A 200 -18.05 -7.51 -28.69
C ASP A 200 -16.67 -8.17 -28.90
N GLU A 201 -15.61 -7.46 -28.52
CA GLU A 201 -14.21 -7.94 -28.59
C GLU A 201 -13.42 -7.60 -27.32
N LYS A 202 -13.97 -8.03 -26.17
CA LYS A 202 -13.40 -7.75 -24.83
C LYS A 202 -12.02 -8.39 -24.61
N ASN A 203 -11.71 -9.45 -25.35
CA ASN A 203 -10.40 -10.10 -25.32
C ASN A 203 -9.25 -9.14 -25.70
N GLU A 204 -9.52 -8.09 -26.49
CA GLU A 204 -8.54 -7.05 -26.82
C GLU A 204 -8.09 -6.27 -25.59
N PHE A 205 -8.97 -6.13 -24.59
CA PHE A 205 -8.67 -5.40 -23.36
C PHE A 205 -7.56 -6.05 -22.56
N LYS A 206 -7.49 -7.40 -22.61
CA LYS A 206 -6.56 -8.21 -21.81
C LYS A 206 -5.13 -7.71 -21.91
N LYS A 207 -4.68 -7.30 -23.11
CA LYS A 207 -3.32 -6.78 -23.32
C LYS A 207 -3.03 -5.50 -22.53
N SER A 208 -4.03 -4.63 -22.33
CA SER A 208 -3.88 -3.42 -21.52
C SER A 208 -4.13 -3.71 -20.05
N THR A 209 -5.14 -4.52 -19.72
CA THR A 209 -5.56 -4.78 -18.33
C THR A 209 -4.64 -5.76 -17.61
N ASP A 210 -3.90 -6.63 -18.31
CA ASP A 210 -2.85 -7.46 -17.70
C ASP A 210 -1.74 -6.62 -17.07
N ASN A 211 -1.51 -5.40 -17.56
CA ASN A 211 -0.54 -4.50 -16.96
C ASN A 211 -0.97 -4.01 -15.57
N PHE A 212 -2.23 -4.20 -15.16
CA PHE A 212 -2.63 -3.94 -13.78
C PHE A 212 -1.92 -4.88 -12.79
N ILE A 213 -1.55 -6.09 -13.23
CA ILE A 213 -0.76 -7.05 -12.46
C ILE A 213 0.72 -6.74 -12.65
N ASN A 214 1.24 -5.77 -11.90
CA ASN A 214 2.66 -5.39 -11.96
C ASN A 214 3.28 -5.26 -10.56
N ASN A 215 4.61 -5.11 -10.52
CA ASN A 215 5.37 -5.01 -9.28
C ASN A 215 4.94 -3.81 -8.43
N THR A 216 4.60 -2.67 -9.02
CA THR A 216 4.15 -1.49 -8.28
C THR A 216 2.82 -1.78 -7.57
N MET A 217 1.84 -2.38 -8.24
CA MET A 217 0.60 -2.81 -7.58
C MET A 217 0.85 -3.83 -6.48
N LYS A 218 1.78 -4.77 -6.71
CA LYS A 218 2.14 -5.82 -5.76
C LYS A 218 2.77 -5.26 -4.46
N TYR A 219 3.66 -4.28 -4.56
CA TYR A 219 4.42 -3.76 -3.42
C TYR A 219 3.80 -2.51 -2.79
N ASP A 220 3.30 -1.59 -3.62
CA ASP A 220 2.80 -0.29 -3.15
C ASP A 220 1.27 -0.27 -3.02
N GLY A 221 0.58 -1.28 -3.57
CA GLY A 221 -0.88 -1.32 -3.64
C GLY A 221 -1.46 -0.30 -4.62
N ALA A 222 -0.65 0.33 -5.47
CA ALA A 222 -1.12 1.31 -6.44
C ALA A 222 -0.39 1.19 -7.77
N THR A 223 -1.05 1.53 -8.87
CA THR A 223 -0.43 1.57 -10.20
C THR A 223 -1.18 2.47 -11.17
N SER A 224 -0.52 2.87 -12.24
CA SER A 224 -1.06 3.66 -13.33
C SER A 224 -0.82 2.94 -14.64
N VAL A 225 -1.89 2.63 -15.38
CA VAL A 225 -1.80 1.86 -16.63
C VAL A 225 -2.49 2.61 -17.75
N ASN A 226 -1.77 2.82 -18.85
CA ASN A 226 -2.34 3.40 -20.05
C ASN A 226 -3.30 2.41 -20.73
N ASN A 227 -4.51 2.88 -21.00
CA ASN A 227 -5.58 2.16 -21.63
C ASN A 227 -6.03 2.83 -22.94
N ARG A 228 -6.27 1.99 -23.95
CA ARG A 228 -6.66 2.44 -25.29
C ARG A 228 -8.13 2.29 -25.64
N PHE A 229 -8.95 1.89 -24.68
CA PHE A 229 -10.31 1.44 -24.92
C PHE A 229 -11.30 2.44 -24.30
N ALA A 230 -11.83 3.36 -25.12
CA ALA A 230 -12.72 4.42 -24.65
C ALA A 230 -14.03 3.86 -24.10
N ASP A 231 -14.51 2.75 -24.67
CA ASP A 231 -15.67 2.01 -24.19
C ASP A 231 -15.42 1.38 -22.83
N LEU A 232 -14.27 0.76 -22.57
CA LEU A 232 -13.92 0.24 -21.25
C LEU A 232 -13.83 1.36 -20.22
N VAL A 233 -13.16 2.48 -20.57
CA VAL A 233 -13.07 3.67 -19.72
C VAL A 233 -14.48 4.17 -19.37
N CYS A 234 -15.37 4.27 -20.35
CA CYS A 234 -16.75 4.69 -20.14
C CYS A 234 -17.58 3.65 -19.37
N ASP A 235 -17.34 2.36 -19.56
CA ASP A 235 -18.03 1.31 -18.84
C ASP A 235 -17.66 1.34 -17.35
N LEU A 236 -16.37 1.50 -17.03
CA LEU A 236 -15.92 1.69 -15.67
C LEU A 236 -16.45 3.01 -15.08
N TYR A 237 -16.39 4.11 -15.83
CA TYR A 237 -16.86 5.43 -15.38
C TYR A 237 -18.37 5.47 -15.10
N LEU A 238 -19.19 4.87 -15.97
CA LEU A 238 -20.65 4.84 -15.83
C LEU A 238 -21.14 3.74 -14.87
N GLY A 239 -20.25 2.86 -14.38
CA GLY A 239 -20.61 1.72 -13.56
C GLY A 239 -21.24 0.56 -14.33
N ASN A 240 -21.08 0.52 -15.66
CA ASN A 240 -21.48 -0.62 -16.50
C ASN A 240 -20.46 -1.77 -16.47
N ALA A 241 -19.24 -1.50 -16.00
CA ALA A 241 -18.25 -2.50 -15.65
C ALA A 241 -17.73 -2.27 -14.24
N LYS A 242 -17.37 -3.35 -13.56
CA LYS A 242 -16.71 -3.34 -12.25
C LYS A 242 -15.36 -4.02 -12.33
N LEU A 243 -14.32 -3.34 -11.89
CA LEU A 243 -12.98 -3.90 -11.74
C LEU A 243 -12.80 -4.37 -10.29
N SER A 244 -12.36 -5.60 -10.12
CA SER A 244 -11.92 -6.12 -8.83
C SER A 244 -10.56 -6.80 -8.94
N MET A 245 -9.86 -6.87 -7.82
CA MET A 245 -8.59 -7.60 -7.70
C MET A 245 -8.61 -8.52 -6.49
N GLN A 246 -7.91 -9.65 -6.62
CA GLN A 246 -7.64 -10.55 -5.53
C GLN A 246 -6.13 -10.60 -5.27
N PHE A 247 -5.75 -10.27 -4.03
CA PHE A 247 -4.38 -10.32 -3.55
C PHE A 247 -4.22 -11.57 -2.69
N ILE A 248 -3.25 -12.41 -3.02
CA ILE A 248 -2.88 -13.57 -2.22
C ILE A 248 -1.51 -13.32 -1.61
N GLY A 249 -1.35 -13.54 -0.31
CA GLY A 249 -0.07 -13.35 0.37
C GLY A 249 0.12 -14.22 1.61
N ARG A 250 1.33 -14.19 2.16
CA ARG A 250 1.76 -15.04 3.29
C ARG A 250 2.79 -14.36 4.18
N TYR A 251 2.87 -14.81 5.43
CA TYR A 251 3.91 -14.41 6.38
C TYR A 251 5.08 -15.40 6.27
N ASN A 252 6.14 -15.02 5.56
CA ASN A 252 7.32 -15.84 5.24
C ASN A 252 7.14 -16.82 4.06
N GLU A 253 8.11 -16.84 3.14
CA GLU A 253 8.11 -17.70 1.94
C GLU A 253 8.45 -19.16 2.25
N GLU A 254 9.09 -19.41 3.40
CA GLU A 254 9.62 -20.72 3.81
C GLU A 254 8.52 -21.72 4.22
N ASN A 255 7.36 -21.23 4.66
CA ASN A 255 6.23 -22.07 5.08
C ASN A 255 5.16 -22.16 3.97
N LYS A 256 5.49 -22.83 2.86
CA LYS A 256 4.57 -23.04 1.71
C LYS A 256 3.32 -23.90 1.99
N GLY A 257 2.93 -24.10 3.25
CA GLY A 257 1.78 -24.92 3.67
C GLY A 257 0.85 -24.27 4.69
N ASP A 258 1.18 -23.08 5.21
CA ASP A 258 0.36 -22.38 6.20
C ASP A 258 -0.52 -21.34 5.50
N ASN A 259 -1.83 -21.58 5.50
CA ASN A 259 -2.96 -20.70 5.16
C ASN A 259 -2.61 -19.38 4.45
N ASP A 260 -2.64 -19.39 3.11
CA ASP A 260 -2.59 -18.18 2.31
C ASP A 260 -3.68 -17.20 2.77
N TYR A 261 -3.31 -15.93 2.93
CA TYR A 261 -4.26 -14.85 3.11
C TYR A 261 -4.74 -14.40 1.74
N ALA A 262 -6.06 -14.26 1.60
CA ALA A 262 -6.69 -13.70 0.42
C ALA A 262 -7.44 -12.41 0.80
N ALA A 263 -7.14 -11.33 0.08
CA ALA A 263 -7.89 -10.09 0.12
C ALA A 263 -8.57 -9.83 -1.22
N GLN A 264 -9.81 -9.35 -1.17
CA GLN A 264 -10.51 -8.83 -2.33
C GLN A 264 -10.60 -7.31 -2.26
N VAL A 265 -10.34 -6.67 -3.39
CA VAL A 265 -10.40 -5.22 -3.57
C VAL A 265 -11.39 -4.91 -4.67
N SER A 266 -12.43 -4.15 -4.35
CA SER A 266 -13.37 -3.63 -5.34
C SER A 266 -13.03 -2.18 -5.65
N PHE A 267 -12.83 -1.85 -6.93
CA PHE A 267 -12.52 -0.50 -7.38
C PHE A 267 -13.79 0.29 -7.71
N ASP A 268 -14.72 0.35 -6.76
CA ASP A 268 -16.04 0.97 -6.96
C ASP A 268 -16.01 2.50 -6.77
N ASN A 269 -14.97 3.04 -6.15
CA ASN A 269 -14.85 4.47 -5.88
C ASN A 269 -14.07 5.19 -6.99
N ILE A 270 -14.81 5.80 -7.92
CA ILE A 270 -14.22 6.58 -9.01
C ILE A 270 -13.81 7.96 -8.49
N LYS A 271 -12.52 8.24 -8.50
CA LYS A 271 -11.97 9.58 -8.27
C LYS A 271 -11.85 10.29 -9.61
N SER A 272 -12.65 11.35 -9.79
CA SER A 272 -12.43 12.32 -10.86
C SER A 272 -11.10 13.04 -10.61
N ILE A 273 -10.05 12.67 -11.32
CA ILE A 273 -8.80 13.44 -11.36
C ILE A 273 -8.98 14.53 -12.42
N SER A 274 -9.80 15.53 -12.12
CA SER A 274 -9.67 16.83 -12.79
C SER A 274 -8.51 17.51 -12.11
N GLU A 275 -7.43 17.78 -12.84
CA GLU A 275 -6.23 18.46 -12.30
C GLU A 275 -6.63 19.67 -11.45
N SER A 276 -6.46 19.55 -10.14
CA SER A 276 -6.28 20.69 -9.25
C SER A 276 -4.79 20.78 -8.93
N GLU A 277 -4.05 21.40 -9.84
CA GLU A 277 -2.83 22.16 -9.54
C GLU A 277 -2.88 23.49 -10.30
#